data_AF-A0A7S2A7B7-F1
#
_entry.id   AF-A0A7S2A7B7-F1
#
_cell.length_a   1.000
_cell.length_b   1.000
_cell.length_c   1.000
_cell.angle_alpha   90.00
_cell.angle_beta   90.00
_cell.angle_gamma   90.00
#
_symmetry.space_group_name_H-M   'P 1'
#
loop_
_entity.id
_entity.type
_entity.pdbx_description
1 polymer ?
#
loop_
_entity_poly.entity_id
_entity_poly.type
_entity_poly.pdbx_seq_one_letter_code
_entity_poly.pdbx_strand_id
1 'polypeptide(L)'
;VEDDCVVDGRIPRHSLGSFCNATREPVKAMDAVLCDPSHKYKAKCDLHRGQYPPVGHRYFPDSSMAPKFQRADWCPIARNDKVDCLGDPKGGAQSFIPEERHGSESRCFEASVGSEDRSLCLTSHCDAANRALRVSVGDQSFICDSDFETLSFVSSSGMRVELRCPRLTAVCPDMFCPGNCAGKGVCDFSRARPKCACFDENDASPGCFDSLPSSADVECEESGVARRHKLSWVALASIAHALLVFGWGIR
;
A
#
# COMPACT_ATOMS: atom_id res chain seq x y z
N VAL A 1 0.00 11.24 -5.34
CA VAL A 1 0.90 10.60 -4.36
C VAL A 1 1.99 11.62 -4.11
N GLU A 2 2.15 12.10 -2.89
CA GLU A 2 3.13 13.18 -2.61
C GLU A 2 4.57 12.65 -2.53
N ASP A 3 4.74 11.34 -2.37
CA ASP A 3 6.04 10.67 -2.26
C ASP A 3 6.33 9.72 -3.42
N ASP A 4 7.62 9.49 -3.70
CA ASP A 4 8.07 8.54 -4.72
C ASP A 4 7.54 7.12 -4.44
N CYS A 5 7.06 6.47 -5.50
CA CYS A 5 6.55 5.10 -5.43
C CYS A 5 7.64 4.05 -5.21
N VAL A 6 8.88 4.36 -5.59
CA VAL A 6 10.06 3.52 -5.46
C VAL A 6 11.24 4.43 -5.12
N VAL A 7 11.96 4.13 -4.04
CA VAL A 7 13.11 4.90 -3.55
C VAL A 7 14.35 4.01 -3.60
N ASP A 8 15.36 4.40 -4.36
CA ASP A 8 16.59 3.62 -4.58
C ASP A 8 16.31 2.17 -5.04
N GLY A 9 15.34 2.02 -5.95
CA GLY A 9 14.86 0.73 -6.43
C GLY A 9 14.02 -0.06 -5.43
N ARG A 10 13.80 0.42 -4.20
CA ARG A 10 13.01 -0.28 -3.16
C ARG A 10 11.60 0.28 -3.05
N ILE A 11 10.62 -0.57 -2.76
CA ILE A 11 9.24 -0.15 -2.52
C ILE A 11 9.14 0.34 -1.06
N PRO A 12 8.89 1.63 -0.81
CA PRO A 12 8.67 2.15 0.55
C PRO A 12 7.32 1.67 1.09
N ARG A 13 7.11 1.82 2.41
CA ARG A 13 5.95 1.25 3.11
C ARG A 13 4.60 1.75 2.58
N HIS A 14 4.50 3.04 2.20
CA HIS A 14 3.26 3.61 1.65
C HIS A 14 2.88 3.03 0.29
N SER A 15 3.87 2.55 -0.45
CA SER A 15 3.75 2.04 -1.83
C SER A 15 3.52 0.52 -1.93
N LEU A 16 3.59 -0.19 -0.79
CA LEU A 16 3.39 -1.63 -0.73
C LEU A 16 1.99 -2.03 -1.26
N GLY A 17 1.96 -3.15 -1.99
CA GLY A 17 0.74 -3.71 -2.60
C GLY A 17 0.27 -2.99 -3.87
N SER A 18 0.87 -1.86 -4.25
CA SER A 18 0.48 -1.11 -5.45
C SER A 18 1.56 -1.10 -6.52
N PHE A 19 2.83 -1.09 -6.13
CA PHE A 19 3.96 -1.01 -7.04
C PHE A 19 4.88 -2.23 -6.89
N CYS A 20 5.67 -2.51 -7.93
CA CYS A 20 6.62 -3.62 -7.97
C CYS A 20 8.04 -3.12 -8.25
N ASN A 21 9.06 -3.92 -7.98
CA ASN A 21 10.45 -3.51 -8.21
C ASN A 21 11.34 -4.68 -8.65
N ALA A 22 12.57 -4.37 -9.06
CA ALA A 22 13.55 -5.35 -9.54
C ALA A 22 14.63 -5.74 -8.51
N THR A 23 14.41 -5.58 -7.20
CA THR A 23 15.51 -5.59 -6.21
C THR A 23 16.22 -6.93 -5.96
N ARG A 24 15.76 -8.04 -6.55
CA ARG A 24 16.36 -9.37 -6.35
C ARG A 24 16.79 -9.94 -7.70
N GLU A 25 18.04 -9.69 -8.08
CA GLU A 25 18.66 -10.06 -9.37
C GLU A 25 17.80 -9.67 -10.59
N PRO A 26 18.27 -8.80 -11.50
CA PRO A 26 17.43 -8.21 -12.55
C PRO A 26 16.71 -9.24 -13.45
N VAL A 27 17.17 -10.49 -13.50
CA VAL A 27 16.54 -11.58 -14.25
C VAL A 27 15.39 -12.25 -13.47
N LYS A 28 15.53 -12.49 -12.15
CA LYS A 28 14.51 -13.19 -11.36
C LYS A 28 13.33 -12.30 -10.99
N ALA A 29 13.58 -11.01 -10.75
CA ALA A 29 12.51 -10.08 -10.36
C ALA A 29 11.58 -9.70 -11.53
N MET A 30 12.05 -9.76 -12.78
CA MET A 30 11.20 -9.53 -13.96
C MET A 30 10.23 -10.69 -14.23
N ASP A 31 10.60 -11.90 -13.82
CA ASP A 31 9.76 -13.11 -13.95
C ASP A 31 8.96 -13.43 -12.68
N ALA A 32 9.15 -12.67 -11.60
CA ALA A 32 8.36 -12.82 -10.39
C ALA A 32 6.88 -12.52 -10.72
N VAL A 33 6.04 -13.51 -10.44
CA VAL A 33 4.58 -13.37 -10.56
C VAL A 33 4.09 -12.81 -9.23
N LEU A 34 3.57 -11.59 -9.29
CA LEU A 34 3.06 -10.81 -8.16
C LEU A 34 1.54 -10.70 -8.27
N CYS A 35 0.92 -10.06 -7.29
CA CYS A 35 -0.47 -9.63 -7.41
C CYS A 35 -0.57 -8.27 -8.09
N ASP A 36 -1.53 -8.12 -8.99
CA ASP A 36 -1.86 -6.81 -9.53
C ASP A 36 -2.49 -5.92 -8.43
N PRO A 37 -2.50 -4.59 -8.59
CA PRO A 37 -3.03 -3.69 -7.56
C PRO A 37 -4.51 -3.92 -7.20
N SER A 38 -5.28 -4.57 -8.09
CA SER A 38 -6.67 -4.93 -7.81
C SER A 38 -6.83 -6.27 -7.07
N HIS A 39 -5.74 -7.03 -6.92
CA HIS A 39 -5.73 -8.39 -6.36
C HIS A 39 -6.70 -9.35 -7.07
N LYS A 40 -7.05 -9.08 -8.33
CA LYS A 40 -7.90 -9.97 -9.14
C LYS A 40 -7.05 -10.86 -10.04
N TYR A 41 -5.80 -10.45 -10.29
CA TYR A 41 -4.90 -11.13 -11.18
C TYR A 41 -3.56 -11.39 -10.52
N LYS A 42 -2.98 -12.53 -10.85
CA LYS A 42 -1.53 -12.69 -10.80
C LYS A 42 -0.93 -12.02 -12.04
N ALA A 43 0.16 -11.30 -11.91
CA ALA A 43 0.77 -10.57 -13.01
C ALA A 43 2.28 -10.36 -12.80
N LYS A 44 3.01 -10.21 -13.90
CA LYS A 44 4.40 -9.77 -13.87
C LYS A 44 4.49 -8.26 -13.76
N CYS A 45 5.58 -7.81 -13.15
CA CYS A 45 5.92 -6.40 -13.04
C CYS A 45 6.09 -5.76 -14.43
N ASP A 46 5.45 -4.61 -14.66
CA ASP A 46 5.69 -3.80 -15.85
C ASP A 46 6.96 -2.98 -15.65
N LEU A 47 8.11 -3.60 -15.90
CA LEU A 47 9.41 -2.97 -15.75
C LEU A 47 10.33 -3.53 -16.82
N HIS A 48 10.91 -2.66 -17.65
CA HIS A 48 11.69 -3.04 -18.82
C HIS A 48 12.95 -2.20 -18.92
N ARG A 49 14.01 -2.77 -19.52
CA ARG A 49 15.20 -2.01 -19.93
C ARG A 49 14.96 -1.27 -21.25
N GLY A 50 15.78 -0.25 -21.50
CA GLY A 50 15.68 0.59 -22.70
C GLY A 50 14.49 1.56 -22.68
N GLN A 51 13.88 1.77 -21.52
CA GLN A 51 12.86 2.79 -21.28
C GLN A 51 13.50 3.97 -20.55
N TYR A 52 13.39 5.18 -21.09
CA TYR A 52 14.11 6.34 -20.56
C TYR A 52 13.13 7.37 -19.98
N PRO A 53 12.77 7.26 -18.68
CA PRO A 53 11.85 8.19 -18.07
C PRO A 53 12.53 9.57 -17.87
N PRO A 54 11.73 10.65 -17.77
CA PRO A 54 12.22 11.98 -17.39
C PRO A 54 13.00 11.94 -16.06
N VAL A 55 13.89 12.91 -15.84
CA VAL A 55 14.80 12.91 -14.66
C VAL A 55 14.05 12.77 -13.33
N GLY A 56 12.90 13.42 -13.17
CA GLY A 56 12.07 13.33 -11.96
C GLY A 56 11.31 12.00 -11.77
N HIS A 57 11.43 11.06 -12.70
CA HIS A 57 10.71 9.77 -12.69
C HIS A 57 11.67 8.58 -12.82
N ARG A 58 12.95 8.78 -12.48
CA ARG A 58 13.99 7.75 -12.51
C ARG A 58 14.10 7.10 -11.13
N TYR A 59 13.36 6.02 -10.92
CA TYR A 59 13.29 5.35 -9.62
C TYR A 59 14.38 4.30 -9.38
N PHE A 60 15.17 3.97 -10.41
CA PHE A 60 16.15 2.89 -10.36
C PHE A 60 17.57 3.39 -10.70
N PRO A 61 18.63 2.74 -10.20
CA PRO A 61 20.01 3.10 -10.53
C PRO A 61 20.32 3.04 -12.03
N ASP A 62 19.72 2.08 -12.75
CA ASP A 62 19.77 2.03 -14.21
C ASP A 62 18.70 2.97 -14.78
N SER A 63 19.15 4.07 -15.39
CA SER A 63 18.27 5.08 -15.98
C SER A 63 17.45 4.60 -17.18
N SER A 64 17.74 3.39 -17.68
CA SER A 64 16.97 2.74 -18.74
C SER A 64 15.88 1.80 -18.23
N MET A 65 15.73 1.66 -16.90
CA MET A 65 14.67 0.85 -16.30
C MET A 65 13.43 1.69 -16.00
N ALA A 66 12.33 1.36 -16.68
CA ALA A 66 11.04 2.00 -16.47
C ALA A 66 9.88 1.08 -16.92
N PRO A 67 8.65 1.34 -16.46
CA PRO A 67 7.46 0.69 -17.02
C PRO A 67 7.17 1.17 -18.44
N LYS A 68 6.39 0.37 -19.17
CA LYS A 68 5.71 0.85 -20.39
C LYS A 68 4.46 1.65 -20.05
N PHE A 69 3.82 1.36 -18.91
CA PHE A 69 2.69 2.10 -18.40
C PHE A 69 3.14 3.38 -17.70
N GLN A 70 2.86 4.52 -18.32
CA GLN A 70 3.36 5.82 -17.87
C GLN A 70 2.35 6.63 -17.03
N ARG A 71 1.08 6.20 -16.96
CA ARG A 71 0.00 6.97 -16.29
C ARG A 71 0.02 6.90 -14.76
N ALA A 72 0.91 6.10 -14.19
CA ALA A 72 1.19 6.10 -12.76
C ALA A 72 2.53 6.81 -12.51
N ASP A 73 2.78 7.93 -13.17
CA ASP A 73 4.03 8.68 -13.06
C ASP A 73 5.28 7.78 -13.25
N TRP A 74 5.24 6.90 -14.25
CA TRP A 74 6.30 5.90 -14.49
C TRP A 74 6.61 4.95 -13.32
N CYS A 75 5.69 4.81 -12.36
CA CYS A 75 5.78 3.82 -11.32
C CYS A 75 5.43 2.42 -11.85
N PRO A 76 6.33 1.44 -11.70
CA PRO A 76 6.08 0.09 -12.15
C PRO A 76 5.00 -0.60 -11.32
N ILE A 77 4.05 -1.23 -12.01
CA ILE A 77 2.95 -1.99 -11.42
C ILE A 77 2.88 -3.39 -12.02
N ALA A 78 2.43 -4.36 -11.24
CA ALA A 78 2.19 -5.72 -11.74
C ALA A 78 0.95 -5.72 -12.64
N ARG A 79 1.16 -5.90 -13.95
CA ARG A 79 0.05 -5.83 -14.94
C ARG A 79 0.27 -6.64 -16.21
N ASN A 80 1.46 -7.18 -16.43
CA ASN A 80 1.78 -7.97 -17.62
C ASN A 80 1.47 -9.45 -17.37
N ASP A 81 1.23 -10.22 -18.42
CA ASP A 81 1.01 -11.69 -18.36
C ASP A 81 -0.03 -12.12 -17.31
N LYS A 82 -1.20 -11.48 -17.33
CA LYS A 82 -2.23 -11.65 -16.30
C LYS A 82 -2.80 -13.07 -16.27
N VAL A 83 -2.88 -13.66 -15.09
CA VAL A 83 -3.65 -14.86 -14.78
C VAL A 83 -4.81 -14.46 -13.87
N ASP A 84 -6.03 -14.75 -14.30
CA ASP A 84 -7.25 -14.37 -13.59
C ASP A 84 -7.52 -15.29 -12.39
N CYS A 85 -7.65 -14.72 -11.19
CA CYS A 85 -8.10 -15.46 -10.01
C CYS A 85 -9.62 -15.62 -9.98
N LEU A 86 -10.39 -14.80 -10.70
CA LEU A 86 -11.85 -14.75 -10.62
C LEU A 86 -12.57 -15.83 -11.42
N GLY A 87 -11.89 -16.43 -12.40
CA GLY A 87 -12.45 -17.46 -13.27
C GLY A 87 -11.50 -18.63 -13.44
N ASP A 88 -11.95 -19.65 -14.17
CA ASP A 88 -11.11 -20.81 -14.45
C ASP A 88 -9.84 -20.38 -15.19
N PRO A 89 -8.65 -20.81 -14.72
CA PRO A 89 -7.40 -20.42 -15.35
C PRO A 89 -7.35 -20.98 -16.78
N LYS A 90 -7.47 -20.09 -17.77
CA LYS A 90 -7.26 -20.46 -19.17
C LYS A 90 -5.80 -20.90 -19.36
N GLY A 91 -5.61 -22.14 -19.83
CA GLY A 91 -4.27 -22.65 -20.16
C GLY A 91 -3.56 -23.43 -19.05
N GLY A 92 -4.27 -23.91 -18.02
CA GLY A 92 -3.70 -24.83 -17.04
C GLY A 92 -2.65 -24.18 -16.14
N ALA A 93 -2.91 -22.94 -15.69
CA ALA A 93 -2.05 -22.26 -14.74
C ALA A 93 -1.73 -23.19 -13.58
N GLN A 94 -0.44 -23.46 -13.38
CA GLN A 94 0.01 -24.43 -12.40
C GLN A 94 -0.31 -23.91 -11.00
N SER A 95 -1.18 -24.63 -10.30
CA SER A 95 -1.39 -24.41 -8.88
C SER A 95 -0.11 -24.76 -8.13
N PHE A 96 0.37 -23.86 -7.27
CA PHE A 96 1.60 -24.10 -6.50
C PHE A 96 1.34 -24.93 -5.24
N ILE A 97 0.13 -24.89 -4.70
CA ILE A 97 -0.29 -25.66 -3.54
C ILE A 97 -1.65 -26.32 -3.81
N PRO A 98 -1.93 -27.52 -3.27
CA PRO A 98 -3.22 -28.19 -3.50
C PRO A 98 -4.45 -27.38 -3.07
N GLU A 99 -4.28 -26.37 -2.21
CA GLU A 99 -5.33 -25.50 -1.68
C GLU A 99 -5.63 -24.26 -2.53
N GLU A 100 -4.87 -24.01 -3.59
CA GLU A 100 -5.11 -22.84 -4.43
C GLU A 100 -6.46 -22.95 -5.16
N ARG A 101 -7.25 -21.88 -5.15
CA ARG A 101 -8.60 -21.87 -5.73
C ARG A 101 -8.81 -20.62 -6.57
N HIS A 102 -9.55 -20.79 -7.65
CA HIS A 102 -10.01 -19.72 -8.53
C HIS A 102 -11.54 -19.67 -8.47
N GLY A 103 -12.11 -18.49 -8.67
CA GLY A 103 -13.56 -18.24 -8.65
C GLY A 103 -13.89 -16.81 -8.24
N SER A 104 -15.17 -16.44 -8.28
CA SER A 104 -15.62 -15.04 -8.07
C SER A 104 -15.16 -14.43 -6.74
N GLU A 105 -15.04 -15.26 -5.71
CA GLU A 105 -14.62 -14.89 -4.35
C GLU A 105 -13.09 -15.01 -4.15
N SER A 106 -12.35 -15.44 -5.16
CA SER A 106 -10.90 -15.60 -5.08
C SER A 106 -10.19 -14.28 -5.33
N ARG A 107 -9.08 -14.08 -4.63
CA ARG A 107 -8.20 -12.92 -4.78
C ARG A 107 -6.76 -13.40 -4.82
N CYS A 108 -5.90 -12.60 -5.41
CA CYS A 108 -4.47 -12.84 -5.43
C CYS A 108 -3.85 -12.39 -4.10
N PHE A 109 -3.04 -13.26 -3.51
CA PHE A 109 -2.24 -12.96 -2.32
C PHE A 109 -0.76 -13.18 -2.62
N GLU A 110 0.08 -12.28 -2.12
CA GLU A 110 1.53 -12.50 -2.08
C GLU A 110 1.84 -13.58 -1.03
N ALA A 111 2.69 -14.52 -1.38
CA ALA A 111 3.09 -15.60 -0.48
C ALA A 111 4.55 -15.98 -0.68
N SER A 112 5.17 -16.57 0.33
CA SER A 112 6.41 -17.32 0.19
C SER A 112 6.11 -18.80 0.41
N VAL A 113 6.44 -19.65 -0.57
CA VAL A 113 6.29 -21.10 -0.48
C VAL A 113 7.69 -21.71 -0.39
N GLY A 114 8.06 -22.22 0.78
CA GLY A 114 9.45 -22.56 1.07
C GLY A 114 10.35 -21.31 1.06
N SER A 115 11.29 -21.23 0.12
CA SER A 115 12.21 -20.09 -0.04
C SER A 115 11.90 -19.20 -1.24
N GLU A 116 10.78 -19.45 -1.92
CA GLU A 116 10.44 -18.76 -3.16
C GLU A 116 9.24 -17.84 -2.97
N ASP A 117 9.37 -16.61 -3.45
CA ASP A 117 8.26 -15.66 -3.52
C ASP A 117 7.31 -16.08 -4.65
N ARG A 118 6.03 -16.12 -4.32
CA ARG A 118 4.94 -16.61 -5.15
C ARG A 118 3.71 -15.71 -4.98
N SER A 119 2.74 -15.92 -5.85
CA SER A 119 1.40 -15.36 -5.71
C SER A 119 0.38 -16.50 -5.82
N LEU A 120 -0.60 -16.52 -4.93
CA LEU A 120 -1.63 -17.55 -4.83
C LEU A 120 -3.01 -16.94 -5.04
N CYS A 121 -3.87 -17.61 -5.81
CA CYS A 121 -5.29 -17.31 -5.82
C CYS A 121 -5.96 -18.07 -4.65
N LEU A 122 -6.55 -17.34 -3.71
CA LEU A 122 -7.22 -17.92 -2.55
C LEU A 122 -8.61 -17.32 -2.40
N THR A 123 -9.55 -18.14 -1.97
CA THR A 123 -10.91 -17.68 -1.63
C THR A 123 -10.83 -16.75 -0.44
N SER A 124 -11.52 -15.62 -0.51
CA SER A 124 -11.51 -14.62 0.54
C SER A 124 -12.87 -13.94 0.70
N HIS A 125 -13.18 -13.50 1.92
CA HIS A 125 -14.45 -12.86 2.24
C HIS A 125 -14.24 -11.67 3.17
N CYS A 126 -14.81 -10.53 2.80
CA CYS A 126 -14.76 -9.31 3.60
C CYS A 126 -15.80 -9.37 4.74
N ASP A 127 -15.33 -9.46 5.98
CA ASP A 127 -16.18 -9.37 7.16
C ASP A 127 -16.34 -7.91 7.55
N ALA A 128 -17.31 -7.24 6.94
CA ALA A 128 -17.57 -5.81 7.16
C ALA A 128 -17.94 -5.47 8.62
N ALA A 129 -18.48 -6.41 9.38
CA ALA A 129 -18.82 -6.20 10.79
C ALA A 129 -17.56 -6.13 11.66
N ASN A 130 -16.61 -7.03 11.42
CA ASN A 130 -15.34 -7.09 12.16
C ASN A 130 -14.20 -6.30 11.49
N ARG A 131 -14.44 -5.76 10.29
CA ARG A 131 -13.47 -5.03 9.45
C ARG A 131 -12.22 -5.85 9.14
N ALA A 132 -12.41 -7.14 8.92
CA ALA A 132 -11.33 -8.08 8.69
C ALA A 132 -11.55 -8.83 7.37
N LEU A 133 -10.45 -9.26 6.75
CA LEU A 133 -10.49 -10.13 5.58
C LEU A 133 -10.28 -11.56 6.01
N ARG A 134 -11.28 -12.43 5.79
CA ARG A 134 -11.13 -13.87 6.00
C ARG A 134 -10.56 -14.51 4.74
N VAL A 135 -9.53 -15.32 4.90
CA VAL A 135 -8.89 -16.07 3.81
C VAL A 135 -9.06 -17.56 4.07
N SER A 136 -9.56 -18.29 3.08
CA SER A 136 -9.76 -19.73 3.18
C SER A 136 -8.65 -20.46 2.44
N VAL A 137 -8.02 -21.42 3.13
CA VAL A 137 -6.96 -22.27 2.59
C VAL A 137 -7.28 -23.72 2.92
N GLY A 138 -7.76 -24.48 1.93
CA GLY A 138 -8.34 -25.80 2.17
C GLY A 138 -9.54 -25.69 3.12
N ASP A 139 -9.52 -26.45 4.21
CA ASP A 139 -10.55 -26.43 5.24
C ASP A 139 -10.26 -25.42 6.38
N GLN A 140 -9.14 -24.70 6.29
CA GLN A 140 -8.73 -23.72 7.28
C GLN A 140 -9.15 -22.31 6.88
N SER A 141 -9.46 -21.48 7.87
CA SER A 141 -9.73 -20.07 7.69
C SER A 141 -8.78 -19.25 8.55
N PHE A 142 -8.18 -18.25 7.93
CA PHE A 142 -7.30 -17.27 8.56
C PHE A 142 -7.92 -15.88 8.45
N ILE A 143 -7.51 -14.99 9.34
CA ILE A 143 -8.03 -13.62 9.41
C ILE A 143 -6.86 -12.67 9.21
N CYS A 144 -7.03 -11.73 8.29
CA CYS A 144 -6.18 -10.56 8.11
C CYS A 144 -6.84 -9.39 8.82
N ASP A 145 -6.30 -9.00 9.98
CA ASP A 145 -6.81 -7.89 10.79
C ASP A 145 -6.12 -6.56 10.44
N SER A 146 -4.98 -6.63 9.75
CA SER A 146 -4.22 -5.45 9.34
C SER A 146 -3.56 -5.59 7.97
N ASP A 147 -3.31 -4.45 7.33
CA ASP A 147 -2.56 -4.38 6.08
C ASP A 147 -1.17 -5.04 6.25
N PHE A 148 -0.81 -5.94 5.33
CA PHE A 148 0.53 -6.56 5.26
C PHE A 148 0.91 -7.46 6.44
N GLU A 149 -0.05 -7.84 7.29
CA GLU A 149 0.12 -8.94 8.25
C GLU A 149 0.61 -10.21 7.56
N THR A 150 1.45 -11.00 8.23
CA THR A 150 1.95 -12.27 7.68
C THR A 150 1.34 -13.43 8.45
N LEU A 151 0.67 -14.32 7.73
CA LEU A 151 0.05 -15.53 8.23
C LEU A 151 0.91 -16.72 7.81
N SER A 152 1.17 -17.66 8.72
CA SER A 152 1.98 -18.84 8.42
C SER A 152 1.18 -20.12 8.62
N PHE A 153 1.25 -21.03 7.66
CA PHE A 153 0.63 -22.34 7.74
C PHE A 153 1.43 -23.38 6.95
N VAL A 154 1.02 -24.64 7.09
CA VAL A 154 1.61 -25.76 6.34
C VAL A 154 0.53 -26.29 5.40
N SER A 155 0.82 -26.33 4.10
CA SER A 155 -0.09 -26.91 3.10
C SER A 155 -0.27 -28.41 3.32
N SER A 156 -1.30 -29.01 2.73
CA SER A 156 -1.49 -30.47 2.71
C SER A 156 -0.33 -31.23 2.06
N SER A 157 0.44 -30.57 1.20
CA SER A 157 1.69 -31.10 0.64
C SER A 157 2.89 -31.02 1.58
N GLY A 158 2.72 -30.51 2.81
CA GLY A 158 3.78 -30.38 3.81
C GLY A 158 4.69 -29.17 3.62
N MET A 159 4.36 -28.25 2.70
CA MET A 159 5.17 -27.06 2.45
C MET A 159 4.78 -25.95 3.42
N ARG A 160 5.79 -25.26 3.98
CA ARG A 160 5.56 -24.03 4.74
C ARG A 160 5.19 -22.90 3.78
N VAL A 161 4.07 -22.26 4.07
CA VAL A 161 3.57 -21.11 3.33
C VAL A 161 3.47 -19.92 4.28
N GLU A 162 4.03 -18.80 3.86
CA GLU A 162 3.91 -17.51 4.54
C GLU A 162 3.10 -16.59 3.62
N LEU A 163 1.82 -16.39 3.96
CA LEU A 163 0.90 -15.56 3.23
C LEU A 163 0.97 -14.13 3.75
N ARG A 164 1.09 -13.15 2.86
CA ARG A 164 1.03 -11.74 3.23
C ARG A 164 -0.36 -11.18 2.93
N CYS A 165 -1.00 -10.65 3.97
CA CYS A 165 -2.28 -9.98 3.85
C CYS A 165 -2.16 -8.76 2.92
N PRO A 166 -3.13 -8.56 2.02
CA PRO A 166 -3.13 -7.45 1.10
C PRO A 166 -3.41 -6.16 1.86
N ARG A 167 -3.35 -5.03 1.15
CA ARG A 167 -3.99 -3.82 1.63
C ARG A 167 -5.50 -4.06 1.67
N LEU A 168 -6.11 -3.94 2.84
CA LEU A 168 -7.53 -4.26 3.04
C LEU A 168 -8.43 -3.38 2.17
N THR A 169 -8.07 -2.13 1.91
CA THR A 169 -8.82 -1.23 1.01
C THR A 169 -8.81 -1.68 -0.45
N ALA A 170 -7.80 -2.45 -0.89
CA ALA A 170 -7.72 -2.95 -2.26
C ALA A 170 -8.64 -4.15 -2.50
N VAL A 171 -8.77 -5.02 -1.50
CA VAL A 171 -9.57 -6.26 -1.59
C VAL A 171 -10.99 -6.09 -1.06
N CYS A 172 -11.17 -5.25 -0.04
CA CYS A 172 -12.41 -5.01 0.67
C CYS A 172 -12.73 -3.50 0.77
N PRO A 173 -12.94 -2.81 -0.38
CA PRO A 173 -13.15 -1.37 -0.40
C PRO A 173 -14.38 -0.93 0.42
N ASP A 174 -15.42 -1.77 0.48
CA ASP A 174 -16.67 -1.48 1.21
C ASP A 174 -16.50 -1.45 2.75
N MET A 175 -15.38 -1.92 3.28
CA MET A 175 -15.06 -1.83 4.72
C MET A 175 -14.50 -0.45 5.10
N PHE A 176 -14.24 0.42 4.12
CA PHE A 176 -13.65 1.74 4.30
C PHE A 176 -14.52 2.80 3.64
N CYS A 177 -14.31 4.06 4.01
CA CYS A 177 -15.00 5.15 3.33
C CYS A 177 -14.49 5.29 1.89
N PRO A 178 -15.39 5.49 0.90
CA PRO A 178 -15.00 5.73 -0.48
C PRO A 178 -13.99 6.86 -0.59
N GLY A 179 -12.82 6.58 -1.18
CA GLY A 179 -11.75 7.55 -1.37
C GLY A 179 -11.23 8.20 -0.09
N ASN A 180 -11.43 7.59 1.09
CA ASN A 180 -11.16 8.21 2.39
C ASN A 180 -11.80 9.61 2.52
N CYS A 181 -13.03 9.75 2.03
CA CYS A 181 -13.76 11.01 1.99
C CYS A 181 -13.05 12.14 1.24
N ALA A 182 -12.12 11.79 0.34
CA ALA A 182 -11.30 12.71 -0.45
C ALA A 182 -10.52 13.75 0.39
N GLY A 183 -10.36 13.52 1.70
CA GLY A 183 -9.84 14.52 2.65
C GLY A 183 -10.80 15.69 2.94
N LYS A 184 -12.05 15.63 2.46
CA LYS A 184 -13.08 16.69 2.56
C LYS A 184 -14.24 16.31 3.48
N GLY A 185 -14.01 15.35 4.38
CA GLY A 185 -15.01 14.91 5.34
C GLY A 185 -14.44 13.98 6.39
N VAL A 186 -15.30 13.58 7.34
CA VAL A 186 -14.97 12.60 8.39
C VAL A 186 -15.62 11.27 8.04
N CYS A 187 -14.84 10.19 8.11
CA CYS A 187 -15.37 8.86 7.92
C CYS A 187 -16.08 8.36 9.20
N ASP A 188 -17.39 8.12 9.11
CA ASP A 188 -18.19 7.47 10.15
C ASP A 188 -18.03 5.95 10.07
N PHE A 189 -17.20 5.42 10.97
CA PHE A 189 -16.95 3.99 11.12
C PHE A 189 -17.95 3.28 12.06
N SER A 190 -18.98 3.95 12.59
CA SER A 190 -19.96 3.33 13.49
C SER A 190 -20.84 2.25 12.81
N ARG A 191 -20.77 2.16 11.48
CA ARG A 191 -21.56 1.25 10.64
C ARG A 191 -20.66 0.19 10.01
N ALA A 192 -21.23 -0.97 9.67
CA ALA A 192 -20.52 -2.03 8.94
C ALA A 192 -20.00 -1.56 7.57
N ARG A 193 -20.72 -0.66 6.90
CA ARG A 193 -20.25 0.06 5.71
C ARG A 193 -20.05 1.53 6.08
N PRO A 194 -18.81 1.98 6.29
CA PRO A 194 -18.55 3.35 6.69
C PRO A 194 -19.06 4.36 5.68
N LYS A 195 -19.43 5.55 6.16
CA LYS A 195 -19.93 6.65 5.30
C LYS A 195 -19.18 7.94 5.58
N CYS A 196 -19.01 8.75 4.56
CA CYS A 196 -18.44 10.07 4.73
C CYS A 196 -19.49 11.06 5.22
N ALA A 197 -19.14 11.81 6.26
CA ALA A 197 -19.80 13.05 6.63
C ALA A 197 -18.96 14.20 6.04
N CYS A 198 -19.41 14.76 4.91
CA CYS A 198 -18.69 15.80 4.19
C CYS A 198 -18.70 17.14 4.94
N PHE A 199 -17.63 17.92 4.78
CA PHE A 199 -17.55 19.26 5.37
C PHE A 199 -18.45 20.27 4.64
N ASP A 200 -18.65 20.08 3.33
CA ASP A 200 -19.68 20.79 2.57
C ASP A 200 -20.99 20.03 2.66
N GLU A 201 -22.00 20.64 3.28
CA GLU A 201 -23.32 20.04 3.47
C GLU A 201 -24.08 19.82 2.14
N ASN A 202 -23.66 20.50 1.05
CA ASN A 202 -24.25 20.32 -0.27
C ASN A 202 -23.61 19.16 -1.05
N ASP A 203 -22.47 18.64 -0.60
CA ASP A 203 -21.81 17.50 -1.20
C ASP A 203 -22.44 16.20 -0.68
N ALA A 204 -23.42 15.70 -1.45
CA ALA A 204 -24.10 14.44 -1.17
C ALA A 204 -23.40 13.22 -1.80
N SER A 205 -22.22 13.39 -2.41
CA SER A 205 -21.51 12.29 -3.05
C SER A 205 -20.98 11.29 -2.00
N PRO A 206 -20.84 9.99 -2.32
CA PRO A 206 -20.48 8.96 -1.34
C PRO A 206 -19.12 9.16 -0.63
N GLY A 207 -18.21 9.93 -1.25
CA GLY A 207 -16.85 10.16 -0.77
C GLY A 207 -16.44 11.63 -0.76
N CYS A 208 -17.39 12.57 -0.75
CA CYS A 208 -17.13 14.00 -0.78
C CYS A 208 -16.32 14.46 -2.01
N PHE A 209 -16.67 13.95 -3.19
CA PHE A 209 -15.99 14.21 -4.45
C PHE A 209 -16.40 15.54 -5.11
N ASP A 210 -17.61 16.03 -4.84
CA ASP A 210 -18.20 17.15 -5.58
C ASP A 210 -17.90 18.52 -4.95
N SER A 211 -17.50 18.54 -3.68
CA SER A 211 -17.06 19.74 -2.97
C SER A 211 -15.79 20.30 -3.62
N LEU A 212 -15.78 21.61 -3.86
CA LEU A 212 -14.56 22.29 -4.31
C LEU A 212 -13.55 22.31 -3.16
N PRO A 213 -12.23 22.29 -3.45
CA PRO A 213 -11.23 22.57 -2.42
C PRO A 213 -11.56 23.92 -1.81
N SER A 214 -11.69 24.00 -0.48
CA SER A 214 -11.84 25.29 0.19
C SER A 214 -10.59 26.10 -0.12
N SER A 215 -10.73 27.17 -0.90
CA SER A 215 -9.65 28.05 -1.34
C SER A 215 -8.96 28.83 -0.21
N ALA A 216 -9.28 28.53 1.06
CA ALA A 216 -8.83 29.29 2.20
C ALA A 216 -7.45 28.90 2.74
N ASP A 217 -6.92 27.68 2.50
CA ASP A 217 -5.68 27.24 3.19
C ASP A 217 -4.71 26.38 2.34
N VAL A 218 -4.88 26.28 1.01
CA VAL A 218 -3.95 25.50 0.17
C VAL A 218 -2.99 26.45 -0.56
N GLU A 219 -2.03 27.01 0.18
CA GLU A 219 -0.75 27.40 -0.42
C GLU A 219 0.02 26.11 -0.72
N CYS A 220 -0.16 25.54 -1.91
CA CYS A 220 0.82 24.61 -2.45
C CYS A 220 2.10 25.41 -2.74
N GLU A 221 3.06 25.45 -1.81
CA GLU A 221 4.38 25.98 -2.12
C GLU A 221 5.00 25.12 -3.24
N GLU A 222 5.03 25.66 -4.46
CA GLU A 222 5.66 25.08 -5.65
C GLU A 222 7.21 24.96 -5.57
N SER A 223 7.80 24.95 -4.38
CA SER A 223 9.25 24.89 -4.25
C SER A 223 9.70 23.57 -3.66
N GLY A 224 9.92 22.60 -4.56
CA GLY A 224 10.66 21.38 -4.29
C GLY A 224 12.11 21.67 -3.88
N VAL A 225 12.32 22.06 -2.61
CA VAL A 225 13.55 21.88 -1.82
C VAL A 225 13.13 21.95 -0.36
N ALA A 226 13.16 20.82 0.35
CA ALA A 226 13.00 20.80 1.81
C ALA A 226 14.14 21.62 2.47
N ARG A 227 13.90 22.90 2.76
CA ARG A 227 14.71 23.63 3.73
C ARG A 227 14.27 23.18 5.11
N ARG A 228 15.14 22.42 5.77
CA ARG A 228 15.14 22.30 7.23
C ARG A 228 15.06 23.70 7.81
N HIS A 229 13.96 24.05 8.46
CA HIS A 229 13.98 25.11 9.45
C HIS A 229 14.99 24.68 10.52
N LYS A 230 16.20 25.25 10.44
CA LYS A 230 17.09 25.33 11.60
C LYS A 230 16.29 26.05 12.68
N LEU A 231 15.86 25.30 13.69
CA LEU A 231 15.52 25.86 14.99
C LEU A 231 16.72 26.71 15.42
N SER A 232 16.54 28.03 15.30
CA SER A 232 17.48 29.02 15.78
C SER A 232 17.51 28.91 17.30
N TRP A 233 18.64 28.41 17.81
CA TRP A 233 19.01 28.50 19.21
C TRP A 233 19.32 29.97 19.55
N VAL A 234 18.29 30.78 19.78
CA VAL A 234 18.41 32.07 20.47
C VAL A 234 17.18 32.27 21.36
N ALA A 235 17.12 31.53 22.46
CA ALA A 235 16.18 31.79 23.55
C ALA A 235 16.67 31.19 24.87
N LEU A 236 17.92 31.44 25.29
CA LEU A 236 18.36 31.24 26.67
C LEU A 236 19.40 32.31 27.05
N ALA A 237 18.95 33.54 27.22
CA ALA A 237 19.70 34.58 27.92
C ALA A 237 18.75 35.64 28.47
N SER A 238 17.95 35.27 29.48
CA SER A 238 17.35 36.17 30.47
C SER A 238 16.48 35.35 31.41
N ILE A 239 17.05 34.91 32.53
CA ILE A 239 16.48 34.81 33.89
C ILE A 239 17.64 34.29 34.74
N ALA A 240 18.55 35.21 35.07
CA ALA A 240 19.57 35.03 36.11
C ALA A 240 19.74 36.41 36.79
N HIS A 241 18.67 36.85 37.44
CA HIS A 241 18.65 38.02 38.33
C HIS A 241 17.50 37.86 39.34
N ALA A 242 17.53 36.78 40.10
CA ALA A 242 16.79 36.62 41.33
C ALA A 242 17.43 35.45 42.09
N LEU A 243 18.36 35.76 42.99
CA LEU A 243 18.89 34.96 44.12
C LEU A 243 20.33 35.42 44.44
N LEU A 244 20.52 36.70 44.73
CA LEU A 244 21.71 37.23 45.42
C LEU A 244 21.30 38.37 46.37
N VAL A 245 20.23 38.13 47.13
CA VAL A 245 19.90 38.85 48.37
C VAL A 245 19.22 37.78 49.26
N PHE A 246 19.59 37.71 50.54
CA PHE A 246 19.37 36.62 51.51
C PHE A 246 20.37 35.45 51.37
N GLY A 247 21.29 35.19 52.29
CA GLY A 247 21.60 35.87 53.53
C GLY A 247 22.97 35.41 54.02
N TRP A 248 23.78 36.38 54.39
CA TRP A 248 24.78 36.20 55.45
C TRP A 248 24.05 35.91 56.77
N GLY A 249 24.56 34.96 57.54
CA GLY A 249 24.52 35.05 58.99
C GLY A 249 24.05 33.82 59.78
N ILE A 250 25.01 33.27 60.54
CA ILE A 250 24.85 32.63 61.86
C ILE A 250 24.31 31.18 61.76
N ARG A 251 25.06 30.12 62.08
CA ARG A 251 25.76 29.83 63.34
C ARG A 251 26.73 28.66 63.16
#